data_AF-V6I0R4-F1
#
_entry.id   AF-V6I0R4-F1
#
_cell.length_a   1.000
_cell.length_b   1.000
_cell.length_c   1.000
_cell.angle_alpha   90.00
_cell.angle_beta   90.00
_cell.angle_gamma   90.00
#
_symmetry.space_group_name_H-M   'P 1'
#
loop_
_entity.id
_entity.type
_entity.pdbx_description
1 polymer ?
#
loop_
_entity_poly.entity_id
_entity_poly.type
_entity_poly.pdbx_seq_one_letter_code
_entity_poly.pdbx_strand_id
1 'polypeptide(L)'
;MIIVSPETVLKWRKEKFKIFWAMLSKRKKPGRPNIPWNTIKLIRKVAKENYIWGATKLHGLLHKLGYDISERTVSKYIPKRPPNPRKRPIVSLKFRTI
;
A
#
# COMPACT_ATOMS: atom_id res chain seq x y z
N MET A 1 39.07 29.53 25.03
CA MET A 1 37.88 28.82 25.55
C MET A 1 36.66 29.31 24.79
N ILE A 2 35.77 28.41 24.35
CA ILE A 2 34.56 28.80 23.63
C ILE A 2 33.41 28.82 24.64
N ILE A 3 33.00 30.02 25.06
CA ILE A 3 31.75 30.21 25.81
C ILE A 3 30.61 30.07 24.80
N VAL A 4 29.81 29.02 24.95
CA VAL A 4 28.59 28.82 24.15
C VAL A 4 27.42 29.36 24.95
N SER A 5 26.59 30.20 24.33
CA SER A 5 25.36 30.68 24.96
C SER A 5 24.44 29.51 25.32
N PRO A 6 23.85 29.46 26.53
CA PRO A 6 22.94 28.38 26.93
C PRO A 6 21.76 28.21 25.97
N GLU A 7 21.33 29.28 25.30
CA GLU A 7 20.29 29.24 24.27
C GLU A 7 20.69 28.38 23.06
N THR A 8 21.96 28.40 22.69
CA THR A 8 22.49 27.62 21.57
C THR A 8 22.50 26.13 21.90
N VAL A 9 22.83 25.78 23.15
CA VAL A 9 22.78 24.39 23.63
C VAL A 9 21.35 23.85 23.63
N LEU A 10 20.38 24.66 24.09
CA LEU A 10 18.97 24.28 24.06
C LEU A 10 18.45 24.10 22.63
N LYS A 11 18.85 24.97 21.70
CA LYS A 11 18.51 24.86 20.28
C LYS A 11 19.06 23.57 19.68
N TRP A 12 20.33 23.25 19.93
CA TRP A 12 20.95 22.01 19.47
C TRP A 12 20.27 20.77 20.04
N ARG A 13 19.89 20.79 21.32
CA ARG A 13 19.18 19.68 21.95
C ARG A 13 17.83 19.42 21.27
N LYS A 14 17.04 20.48 21.03
CA LYS A 14 15.74 20.38 20.36
C LYS A 14 15.88 19.84 18.94
N GLU A 15 16.84 20.36 18.18
CA GLU A 15 17.05 19.96 16.79
C GLU A 15 17.51 18.50 16.69
N LYS A 16 18.48 18.09 17.52
CA LYS A 16 18.94 16.69 17.58
C LYS A 16 17.82 15.73 17.99
N PHE A 17 16.98 16.12 18.94
CA PHE A 17 15.84 15.31 19.36
C PHE A 17 14.84 15.14 18.23
N LYS A 18 14.50 16.22 17.52
CA LYS A 18 13.62 16.17 16.35
C LYS A 18 14.13 15.24 15.27
N ILE A 19 15.42 15.32 14.93
CA ILE A 19 16.07 14.44 13.94
C ILE A 19 16.05 12.99 14.39
N PHE A 20 16.37 12.72 15.66
CA PHE A 20 16.36 11.37 16.23
C PHE A 20 14.99 10.71 16.11
N TRP A 21 13.92 11.41 16.50
CA TRP A 21 12.56 10.88 16.39
C TRP A 21 12.07 10.79 14.95
N ALA A 22 12.44 11.72 14.08
CA ALA A 22 12.13 11.63 12.65
C ALA A 22 12.79 10.40 12.02
N MET A 23 14.02 10.05 12.43
CA MET A 23 14.72 8.85 11.97
C MET A 23 14.09 7.57 12.53
N LEU A 24 13.76 7.54 13.82
CA LEU A 24 13.18 6.36 14.47
C LEU A 24 11.75 6.08 14.02
N SER A 25 10.96 7.12 13.80
CA SER A 25 9.58 7.03 13.27
C SER A 25 9.54 6.82 11.76
N LYS A 26 10.68 6.98 11.05
CA LYS A 26 10.77 6.73 9.61
C LYS A 26 10.34 5.29 9.37
N ARG A 27 9.18 5.12 8.72
CA ARG A 27 8.52 3.83 8.47
C ARG A 27 9.55 2.79 8.00
N LYS A 28 9.80 1.78 8.83
CA LYS A 28 10.41 0.53 8.37
C LYS A 28 9.47 -0.09 7.33
N LYS A 29 10.05 -0.82 6.35
CA LYS A 29 9.29 -1.51 5.31
C LYS A 29 8.10 -2.25 5.95
N PRO A 30 6.87 -2.03 5.47
CA PRO A 30 5.69 -2.56 6.14
C PRO A 30 5.66 -4.09 6.02
N GLY A 31 5.89 -4.79 7.14
CA GLY A 31 5.48 -6.17 7.38
C GLY A 31 6.02 -7.24 6.42
N ARG A 32 5.23 -8.31 6.25
CA ARG A 32 5.59 -9.57 5.56
C ARG A 32 6.13 -9.30 4.15
N PRO A 33 7.24 -9.97 3.73
CA PRO A 33 7.78 -9.82 2.38
C PRO A 33 6.67 -10.04 1.35
N ASN A 34 6.60 -9.10 0.41
CA ASN A 34 5.63 -9.16 -0.66
C ASN A 34 5.95 -10.38 -1.54
N ILE A 35 4.91 -11.02 -2.07
CA ILE A 35 5.06 -12.07 -3.09
C ILE A 35 5.92 -11.53 -4.23
N PRO A 36 6.75 -12.39 -4.87
CA PRO A 36 7.59 -11.98 -5.99
C PRO A 36 6.79 -11.21 -7.04
N TRP A 37 7.37 -10.12 -7.52
CA TRP A 37 6.71 -9.20 -8.46
C TRP A 37 6.22 -9.90 -9.73
N ASN A 38 6.96 -10.92 -10.18
CA ASN A 38 6.58 -11.72 -11.35
C ASN A 38 5.21 -12.39 -11.19
N THR A 39 4.93 -12.95 -10.02
CA THR A 39 3.63 -13.56 -9.71
C THR A 39 2.52 -12.51 -9.65
N ILE A 40 2.78 -11.34 -9.06
CA ILE A 40 1.82 -10.23 -9.03
C ILE A 40 1.51 -9.76 -10.47
N LYS A 41 2.54 -9.65 -11.31
CA LYS A 41 2.40 -9.26 -12.72
C LYS A 41 1.59 -10.29 -13.50
N LEU A 42 1.81 -11.58 -13.25
CA LEU A 42 1.01 -12.66 -13.84
C LEU A 42 -0.46 -12.56 -13.45
N ILE A 43 -0.77 -12.45 -12.14
CA ILE A 43 -2.15 -12.31 -11.66
C ILE A 43 -2.85 -11.13 -12.35
N ARG A 44 -2.18 -9.97 -12.41
CA ARG A 44 -2.73 -8.77 -13.06
C ARG A 44 -2.94 -8.95 -14.56
N LYS A 45 -2.03 -9.63 -15.25
CA LYS A 45 -2.15 -9.89 -16.69
C LYS A 45 -3.36 -10.78 -16.97
N VAL A 46 -3.45 -11.94 -16.31
CA VAL A 46 -4.55 -12.90 -16.53
C VAL A 46 -5.90 -12.30 -16.10
N ALA A 47 -5.94 -11.53 -15.00
CA ALA A 47 -7.16 -10.84 -14.57
C ALA A 47 -7.60 -9.74 -15.54
N LYS A 48 -6.66 -9.06 -16.21
CA LYS A 48 -6.97 -8.05 -17.23
C LYS A 48 -7.51 -8.69 -18.50
N GLU A 49 -6.92 -9.80 -18.93
CA GLU A 49 -7.39 -10.58 -20.09
C GLU A 49 -8.77 -11.21 -19.82
N ASN A 50 -9.05 -11.58 -18.57
CA ASN A 50 -10.28 -12.27 -18.17
C ASN A 50 -11.08 -11.46 -17.14
N TYR A 51 -11.56 -10.28 -17.53
CA TYR A 51 -12.23 -9.32 -16.63
C TYR A 51 -13.49 -9.87 -15.91
N ILE A 52 -14.11 -10.92 -16.46
CA ILE A 52 -15.30 -11.57 -15.89
C ILE A 52 -14.93 -12.48 -14.71
N TRP A 53 -13.71 -13.01 -14.68
CA TRP A 53 -13.31 -14.03 -13.72
C TRP A 53 -13.05 -13.43 -12.32
N GLY A 54 -13.56 -14.12 -11.31
CA GLY A 54 -13.31 -13.80 -9.89
C GLY A 54 -12.04 -14.45 -9.35
N ALA A 55 -11.72 -14.15 -8.08
CA ALA A 55 -10.53 -14.67 -7.40
C ALA A 55 -10.48 -16.21 -7.37
N THR A 56 -11.61 -16.89 -7.17
CA THR A 56 -11.71 -18.35 -7.09
C THR A 56 -11.29 -19.04 -8.38
N LYS A 57 -11.76 -18.56 -9.54
CA LYS A 57 -11.41 -19.14 -10.86
C LYS A 57 -9.93 -18.91 -11.19
N LEU A 58 -9.43 -17.71 -10.94
CA LEU A 58 -8.01 -17.38 -11.15
C LEU A 58 -7.10 -18.20 -10.23
N HIS A 59 -7.50 -18.39 -8.98
CA HIS A 59 -6.77 -19.22 -8.02
C HIS A 59 -6.67 -20.67 -8.49
N GLY A 60 -7.79 -21.29 -8.90
CA GLY A 60 -7.79 -22.66 -9.42
C GLY A 60 -6.91 -22.82 -10.67
N LEU A 61 -6.89 -21.83 -11.55
CA LEU A 61 -6.01 -21.84 -12.73
C LEU A 61 -4.53 -21.72 -12.35
N LEU A 62 -4.19 -20.81 -11.45
CA LEU A 62 -2.82 -20.63 -10.97
C LEU A 62 -2.34 -21.88 -10.21
N HIS A 63 -3.21 -22.50 -9.43
CA HIS A 63 -2.89 -23.74 -8.72
C HIS A 63 -2.62 -24.90 -9.69
N LYS A 64 -3.42 -25.03 -10.75
CA LYS A 64 -3.19 -26.00 -11.83
C LYS A 64 -1.88 -25.76 -12.60
N LEU A 65 -1.43 -24.50 -12.67
CA LEU A 65 -0.13 -24.13 -13.25
C LEU A 65 1.05 -24.32 -12.28
N GLY A 66 0.82 -24.86 -11.08
CA GLY A 66 1.86 -25.14 -10.09
C GLY A 66 2.19 -23.96 -9.17
N TYR A 67 1.39 -22.90 -9.15
CA TYR A 67 1.58 -21.78 -8.23
C TYR A 67 0.84 -22.02 -6.90
N ASP A 68 1.59 -22.15 -5.81
CA ASP A 68 1.03 -22.21 -4.45
C ASP A 68 0.75 -20.80 -3.90
N ILE A 69 -0.44 -20.27 -4.21
CA ILE A 69 -0.86 -18.93 -3.82
C ILE A 69 -2.26 -18.98 -3.24
N SER A 70 -2.47 -18.46 -2.03
CA SER A 70 -3.82 -18.39 -1.45
C SER A 70 -4.81 -17.57 -2.29
N GLU A 71 -6.08 -17.95 -2.32
CA GLU A 71 -7.13 -17.19 -3.00
C GLU A 71 -7.21 -15.74 -2.52
N ARG A 72 -6.99 -15.50 -1.22
CA ARG A 72 -6.98 -14.16 -0.61
C ARG A 72 -5.89 -13.28 -1.22
N THR A 73 -4.73 -13.86 -1.50
CA THR A 73 -3.64 -13.18 -2.22
C THR A 73 -4.05 -12.81 -3.63
N VAL A 74 -4.69 -13.73 -4.37
CA VAL A 74 -5.16 -13.47 -5.73
C VAL A 74 -6.17 -12.33 -5.72
N SER A 75 -7.14 -12.37 -4.81
CA SER A 75 -8.15 -11.32 -4.60
C SER A 75 -7.52 -9.95 -4.33
N LYS A 76 -6.46 -9.89 -3.52
CA LYS A 76 -5.71 -8.65 -3.22
C LYS A 76 -5.11 -8.00 -4.48
N TYR A 77 -4.63 -8.80 -5.44
CA TYR A 77 -3.91 -8.32 -6.62
C TYR A 77 -4.77 -8.21 -7.88
N ILE A 78 -6.02 -8.68 -7.85
CA ILE A 78 -7.01 -8.40 -8.91
C ILE A 78 -7.28 -6.89 -8.95
N PRO A 79 -7.21 -6.26 -10.14
CA PRO A 79 -7.55 -4.84 -10.28
C PRO A 79 -9.02 -4.61 -9.90
N LYS A 80 -9.27 -3.62 -9.04
CA LYS A 80 -10.63 -3.23 -8.68
C LYS A 80 -11.35 -2.73 -9.93
N ARG A 81 -12.57 -3.22 -10.14
CA ARG A 81 -13.45 -2.69 -11.19
C ARG A 81 -13.71 -1.20 -10.91
N PRO A 82 -13.74 -0.33 -11.93
CA PRO A 82 -14.15 1.05 -11.74
C PRO A 82 -15.53 1.07 -11.05
N PRO A 83 -15.76 2.03 -10.14
CA PRO A 83 -17.06 2.18 -9.49
C PRO A 83 -18.13 2.29 -10.58
N ASN A 84 -19.17 1.45 -10.50
CA ASN A 84 -20.29 1.58 -11.42
C ASN A 84 -20.93 2.96 -11.17
N PRO A 85 -21.03 3.85 -12.18
CA PRO A 85 -21.63 5.17 -12.00
C PRO A 85 -23.09 5.12 -11.52
N ARG A 86 -23.78 3.98 -11.69
CA ARG A 86 -25.14 3.73 -11.18
C ARG A 86 -25.18 3.28 -9.71
N LYS A 87 -24.04 2.92 -9.12
CA LYS A 87 -23.90 2.52 -7.70
C LYS A 87 -23.10 3.56 -6.91
N ARG A 88 -23.36 4.86 -7.14
CA ARG A 88 -22.81 5.92 -6.28
C ARG A 88 -23.57 5.88 -4.94
N PRO A 89 -22.91 5.70 -3.79
CA PRO A 89 -23.57 5.92 -2.51
C PRO A 89 -23.97 7.40 -2.42
N ILE A 90 -25.20 7.67 -1.94
CA ILE A 90 -25.84 9.00 -1.87
C ILE A 90 -25.01 10.02 -1.03
N VAL A 91 -23.98 9.54 -0.32
CA VAL A 91 -23.20 10.29 0.66
C VAL A 91 -22.17 11.26 0.05
N SER A 92 -21.87 11.19 -1.25
CA SER A 92 -20.76 11.98 -1.84
C SER A 92 -21.14 13.37 -2.39
N LEU A 93 -22.26 13.95 -1.97
CA LEU A 93 -22.80 15.23 -2.48
C LEU A 93 -22.72 16.40 -1.47
N LYS A 94 -21.69 16.45 -0.61
CA LYS A 94 -21.62 17.52 0.42
C LYS A 94 -20.39 18.40 0.48
N PHE A 95 -19.48 18.35 -0.48
CA PHE A 95 -18.29 19.23 -0.43
C PHE A 95 -17.91 19.77 -1.80
N ARG A 96 -18.77 20.61 -2.38
CA ARG A 96 -18.33 21.51 -3.45
C ARG A 96 -19.17 22.80 -3.52
N THR A 97 -19.13 23.56 -2.43
CA THR A 97 -19.37 25.01 -2.46
C THR A 97 -18.42 25.63 -1.45
N ILE A 98 -17.40 26.34 -1.97
CA ILE A 98 -16.91 27.67 -1.61
C ILE A 98 -16.11 28.12 -2.84
#